data_AF-A0A497SSN8-F1
#
_entry.id   AF-A0A497SSN8-F1
#
_cell.length_a   1.000
_cell.length_b   1.000
_cell.length_c   1.000
_cell.angle_alpha   90.00
_cell.angle_beta   90.00
_cell.angle_gamma   90.00
#
_symmetry.space_group_name_H-M   'P 1'
#
loop_
_entity.id
_entity.type
_entity.pdbx_description
1 polymer ?
#
loop_
_entity_poly.entity_id
_entity_poly.type
_entity_poly.pdbx_seq_one_letter_code
_entity_poly.pdbx_strand_id
1 'polypeptide(L)'
;MEKNNEKYDFQKIKALISVLRQYPDGIWLRRLSRESKIPLSTTHYYIENVLSSLIDNIGARDSEGNFFGIRLIKLKPGIKHQLDSGTSLQKIIKTHNIIKNSG
;
A
#
# COMPACT_ATOMS: atom_id res chain seq x y z
N MET A 1 10.73 12.88 -25.36
CA MET A 1 11.40 12.69 -24.06
C MET A 1 10.36 12.11 -23.10
N GLU A 2 10.32 10.78 -23.00
CA GLU A 2 9.47 10.07 -22.03
C GLU A 2 9.99 10.33 -20.61
N LYS A 3 9.15 10.84 -19.71
CA LYS A 3 9.54 11.11 -18.32
C LYS A 3 9.68 9.79 -17.55
N ASN A 4 10.89 9.56 -17.04
CA ASN A 4 11.33 8.40 -16.25
C ASN A 4 10.33 7.99 -15.14
N ASN A 5 10.01 6.69 -15.11
CA ASN A 5 9.20 6.00 -14.10
C ASN A 5 9.98 5.71 -12.79
N GLU A 6 10.87 6.61 -12.35
CA GLU A 6 11.89 6.34 -11.32
C GLU A 6 11.52 6.74 -9.89
N LYS A 7 10.27 7.10 -9.57
CA LYS A 7 10.02 7.80 -8.29
C LYS A 7 9.87 6.91 -7.04
N TYR A 8 9.67 5.59 -7.16
CA TYR A 8 9.43 4.71 -6.00
C TYR A 8 10.22 3.42 -6.07
N ASP A 9 10.75 2.99 -4.92
CA ASP A 9 11.48 1.73 -4.77
C ASP A 9 10.50 0.56 -4.83
N PHE A 10 10.49 -0.11 -5.99
CA PHE A 10 9.58 -1.20 -6.25
C PHE A 10 9.83 -2.43 -5.37
N GLN A 11 11.04 -2.62 -4.85
CA GLN A 11 11.33 -3.71 -3.92
C GLN A 11 10.61 -3.50 -2.58
N LYS A 12 10.55 -2.25 -2.10
CA LYS A 12 9.78 -1.90 -0.89
C LYS A 12 8.28 -2.12 -1.09
N ILE A 13 7.75 -1.75 -2.27
CA ILE A 13 6.34 -2.00 -2.62
C ILE A 13 6.06 -3.51 -2.61
N LYS A 14 6.89 -4.32 -3.27
CA LYS A 14 6.75 -5.78 -3.26
C LYS A 14 6.81 -6.35 -1.85
N ALA A 15 7.74 -5.91 -1.02
CA ALA A 15 7.89 -6.39 0.35
C ALA A 15 6.63 -6.10 1.19
N LEU A 16 6.11 -4.87 1.14
CA LEU A 16 4.88 -4.49 1.85
C LEU A 16 3.68 -5.29 1.37
N ILE A 17 3.50 -5.42 0.05
CA ILE A 17 2.39 -6.20 -0.53
C ILE A 17 2.50 -7.68 -0.18
N SER A 18 3.71 -8.24 -0.21
CA SER A 18 3.96 -9.64 0.16
C SER A 18 3.52 -9.92 1.60
N VAL A 19 3.91 -9.05 2.55
CA VAL A 19 3.44 -9.15 3.93
C VAL A 19 1.92 -9.03 3.98
N LEU A 20 1.33 -7.99 3.37
CA LEU A 20 -0.12 -7.78 3.42
C LEU A 20 -0.94 -8.96 2.86
N ARG A 21 -0.41 -9.70 1.87
CA ARG A 21 -1.06 -10.92 1.35
C ARG A 21 -1.16 -12.03 2.38
N GLN A 22 -0.22 -12.09 3.34
CA GLN A 22 -0.21 -13.09 4.42
C GLN A 22 -1.23 -12.77 5.53
N TYR A 23 -1.76 -11.54 5.58
CA TYR A 23 -2.69 -11.07 6.60
C TYR A 23 -4.01 -10.61 5.95
N PRO A 24 -4.93 -11.53 5.60
CA PRO A 24 -6.17 -11.22 4.88
C PRO A 24 -7.10 -10.26 5.64
N ASP A 25 -7.06 -10.29 6.97
CA ASP A 25 -7.84 -9.40 7.84
C ASP A 25 -7.14 -8.06 8.10
N GLY A 26 -5.94 -7.89 7.59
CA GLY A 26 -5.09 -6.73 7.81
C GLY A 26 -4.07 -6.93 8.92
N ILE A 27 -3.16 -5.98 9.01
CA ILE A 27 -2.02 -5.99 9.93
C ILE A 27 -1.81 -4.57 10.47
N TRP A 28 -1.43 -4.47 11.74
CA TRP A 28 -1.07 -3.19 12.34
C TRP A 28 0.14 -2.57 11.63
N LEU A 29 0.10 -1.27 11.34
CA LEU A 29 1.15 -0.56 10.59
C LEU A 29 2.56 -0.75 11.19
N ARG A 30 2.67 -0.74 12.51
CA ARG A 30 3.94 -1.01 13.23
C ARG A 30 4.44 -2.45 13.02
N ARG A 31 3.52 -3.42 12.98
CA ARG A 31 3.86 -4.82 12.69
C ARG A 31 4.24 -4.97 11.22
N LEU A 32 3.50 -4.34 10.30
CA LEU A 32 3.83 -4.32 8.87
C LEU A 32 5.27 -3.83 8.62
N SER A 33 5.68 -2.75 9.28
CA SER A 33 7.06 -2.23 9.22
C SER A 33 8.09 -3.27 9.66
N ARG A 34 7.84 -3.97 10.78
CA ARG A 34 8.73 -5.01 11.28
C ARG A 34 8.83 -6.22 10.34
N GLU A 35 7.70 -6.75 9.90
CA GLU A 35 7.64 -7.96 9.05
C GLU A 35 8.24 -7.68 7.66
N SER A 36 8.05 -6.47 7.13
CA SER A 36 8.61 -6.07 5.83
C SER A 36 10.07 -5.62 5.92
N LYS A 37 10.63 -5.48 7.13
CA LYS A 37 11.97 -4.92 7.37
C LYS A 37 12.18 -3.53 6.78
N ILE A 38 11.12 -2.72 6.74
CA ILE A 38 11.13 -1.35 6.23
C ILE A 38 10.95 -0.39 7.41
N PRO A 39 11.74 0.70 7.53
CA PRO A 39 11.57 1.69 8.59
C PRO A 39 10.13 2.19 8.69
N LEU A 40 9.65 2.45 9.91
CA LEU A 40 8.25 2.82 10.14
C LEU A 40 7.86 4.09 9.38
N SER A 41 8.74 5.10 9.35
CA SER A 41 8.54 6.33 8.57
C SER A 41 8.40 6.05 7.07
N THR A 42 9.25 5.19 6.53
CA THR A 42 9.17 4.74 5.14
C THR A 42 7.88 3.95 4.90
N THR A 43 7.49 3.07 5.82
CA THR A 43 6.24 2.31 5.72
C THR A 43 5.04 3.26 5.66
N HIS A 44 4.98 4.26 6.56
CA HIS A 44 3.97 5.33 6.52
C HIS A 44 3.90 6.01 5.15
N TYR A 45 5.06 6.46 4.65
CA TYR A 45 5.15 7.14 3.36
C TYR A 45 4.56 6.29 2.22
N TYR A 46 4.94 5.01 2.13
CA TYR A 46 4.44 4.13 1.08
C TYR A 46 2.95 3.84 1.23
N ILE A 47 2.46 3.65 2.45
CA ILE A 47 1.04 3.40 2.72
C ILE A 47 0.16 4.57 2.27
N GLU A 48 0.58 5.81 2.55
CA GLU A 48 -0.23 6.99 2.24
C GLU A 48 -0.09 7.44 0.79
N ASN A 49 1.15 7.50 0.29
CA ASN A 49 1.43 8.16 -0.99
C ASN A 49 1.45 7.18 -2.16
N VAL A 50 1.80 5.92 -1.92
CA VAL A 50 2.06 4.94 -2.99
C VAL A 50 0.97 3.88 -3.07
N LEU A 51 0.57 3.31 -1.93
CA LEU A 51 -0.31 2.15 -1.85
C LEU A 51 -1.76 2.50 -1.54
N SER A 52 -2.10 3.77 -1.28
CA SER A 52 -3.44 4.20 -0.83
C SER A 52 -4.59 3.76 -1.72
N SER A 53 -4.37 3.56 -3.03
CA SER A 53 -5.40 3.04 -3.94
C SER A 53 -5.63 1.54 -3.80
N LEU A 54 -4.64 0.79 -3.31
CA LEU A 54 -4.60 -0.67 -3.25
C LEU A 54 -5.00 -1.26 -1.89
N ILE A 55 -4.97 -0.43 -0.84
CA ILE A 55 -5.20 -0.84 0.54
C ILE A 55 -6.37 -0.08 1.15
N ASP A 56 -6.92 -0.67 2.19
CA ASP A 56 -7.72 0.01 3.20
C ASP A 56 -6.81 0.36 4.38
N ASN A 57 -6.91 1.60 4.84
CA ASN A 57 -6.13 2.15 5.95
C ASN A 57 -7.11 2.63 7.01
N ILE A 58 -7.27 1.81 8.04
CA ILE A 58 -8.32 1.91 9.05
C ILE A 58 -7.66 2.34 10.36
N GLY A 59 -8.16 3.39 10.99
CA GLY A 59 -7.62 3.90 12.24
C GLY A 59 -8.40 5.13 12.71
N ALA A 60 -8.13 5.54 13.94
CA ALA A 60 -8.70 6.77 14.47
C ALA A 60 -8.15 7.97 13.71
N ARG A 61 -9.02 8.95 13.45
CA ARG A 61 -8.68 10.22 12.80
C ARG A 61 -9.06 11.38 13.70
N ASP A 62 -8.21 12.39 13.76
CA ASP A 62 -8.48 13.61 14.51
C ASP A 62 -9.50 14.49 13.78
N SER A 63 -9.82 15.65 14.36
CA SER A 63 -10.75 16.63 13.78
C SER A 63 -10.29 17.20 12.43
N GLU A 64 -8.99 17.10 12.13
CA GLU A 64 -8.40 17.53 10.86
C GLU A 64 -8.34 16.39 9.83
N GLY A 65 -8.77 15.18 10.22
CA GLY A 65 -8.77 13.99 9.38
C GLY A 65 -7.43 13.24 9.34
N ASN A 66 -6.42 13.66 10.11
CA ASN A 66 -5.13 12.98 10.19
C ASN A 66 -5.24 11.73 11.07
N PHE A 67 -4.52 10.68 10.72
CA PHE A 67 -4.50 9.48 11.54
C PHE A 67 -3.72 9.69 12.84
N PHE A 68 -4.30 9.28 13.96
CA PHE A 68 -3.60 9.22 15.23
C PHE A 68 -3.70 7.82 15.86
N GLY A 69 -2.66 7.42 16.59
CA GLY A 69 -2.63 6.13 17.29
C GLY A 69 -2.44 4.91 16.36
N ILE A 70 -3.20 3.85 16.64
CA ILE A 70 -3.06 2.53 15.99
C ILE A 70 -3.78 2.52 14.64
N ARG A 71 -3.14 1.96 13.62
CA ARG A 71 -3.67 1.82 12.26
C ARG A 71 -3.59 0.38 11.77
N LEU A 72 -4.71 -0.13 11.27
CA LEU A 72 -4.82 -1.41 10.59
C LEU A 72 -4.74 -1.19 9.07
N ILE A 73 -3.83 -1.90 8.43
CA ILE A 73 -3.60 -1.85 6.99
C ILE A 73 -4.04 -3.17 6.38
N LYS A 74 -4.90 -3.12 5.37
CA LYS A 74 -5.46 -4.30 4.71
C LYS A 74 -5.43 -4.15 3.20
N LEU A 75 -5.17 -5.22 2.45
CA LEU A 75 -5.36 -5.19 0.99
C LEU A 75 -6.85 -5.12 0.67
N LYS A 76 -7.23 -4.25 -0.26
CA LYS A 76 -8.60 -4.26 -0.78
C LYS A 76 -8.94 -5.65 -1.35
N PRO A 77 -10.15 -6.19 -1.12
CA PRO A 77 -10.51 -7.54 -1.57
C PRO A 77 -10.27 -7.78 -3.06
N GLY A 78 -10.62 -6.81 -3.92
CA GLY A 78 -10.40 -6.90 -5.36
C GLY A 78 -8.93 -6.94 -5.76
N ILE A 79 -8.05 -6.25 -5.03
CA ILE A 79 -6.61 -6.27 -5.27
C ILE A 79 -6.02 -7.61 -4.86
N LYS A 80 -6.42 -8.12 -3.69
CA LYS A 80 -5.99 -9.44 -3.23
C LYS A 80 -6.37 -10.52 -4.24
N HIS A 81 -7.62 -10.52 -4.71
CA HIS A 81 -8.08 -11.47 -5.72
C HIS A 81 -7.25 -11.41 -7.00
N GLN A 82 -6.95 -10.21 -7.52
CA GLN A 82 -6.09 -10.05 -8.71
C GLN A 82 -4.68 -10.59 -8.48
N LEU A 83 -4.08 -10.34 -7.31
CA LEU A 83 -2.74 -10.84 -6.98
C LEU A 83 -2.73 -12.38 -6.85
N ASP A 84 -3.77 -12.96 -6.27
CA ASP A 84 -3.89 -14.40 -6.09
C ASP A 84 -4.21 -15.12 -7.41
N SER A 85 -4.88 -14.45 -8.34
CA SER A 85 -5.12 -14.94 -9.71
C SER A 85 -3.88 -14.82 -10.63
N GLY A 86 -2.72 -14.43 -10.09
CA GLY A 86 -1.47 -14.29 -10.86
C GLY A 86 -1.29 -12.96 -11.60
N THR A 87 -2.16 -11.97 -11.38
CA THR A 87 -1.97 -10.63 -11.97
C THR A 87 -0.72 -9.98 -11.36
N SER A 88 0.17 -9.49 -12.21
CA SER A 88 1.41 -8.86 -11.74
C SER A 88 1.14 -7.55 -11.00
N LEU A 89 1.86 -7.32 -9.90
CA LEU A 89 1.74 -6.09 -9.11
C LEU A 89 2.01 -4.82 -9.94
N GLN A 90 2.94 -4.88 -10.90
CA GLN A 90 3.21 -3.78 -11.84
C GLN A 90 1.97 -3.42 -12.66
N LYS A 91 1.22 -4.43 -13.14
CA LYS A 91 0.01 -4.22 -13.93
C LYS A 91 -1.08 -3.56 -13.07
N ILE A 92 -1.27 -4.06 -11.86
CA ILE A 92 -2.24 -3.49 -10.90
C ILE A 92 -1.91 -2.03 -10.60
N ILE A 93 -0.65 -1.72 -10.26
CA ILE A 93 -0.22 -0.34 -9.96
C ILE A 93 -0.44 0.59 -11.17
N LYS A 94 -0.11 0.14 -12.39
CA LYS A 94 -0.34 0.92 -13.61
C LYS A 94 -1.83 1.24 -13.78
N THR A 95 -2.70 0.25 -13.67
CA THR A 95 -4.16 0.45 -13.79
C THR A 95 -4.68 1.45 -12.74
N HIS A 96 -4.25 1.34 -11.49
CA HIS A 96 -4.74 2.23 -10.43
C HIS A 96 -4.12 3.63 -10.44
N ASN A 97 -2.92 3.81 -10.98
CA ASN A 97 -2.31 5.13 -11.18
C ASN A 97 -2.92 5.89 -12.37
N ILE A 98 -3.41 5.18 -13.39
CA ILE A 98 -4.16 5.79 -14.50
C ILE A 98 -5.44 6.45 -13.95
N ILE A 99 -6.17 5.76 -13.07
CA ILE A 99 -7.42 6.28 -12.48
C ILE A 99 -7.17 7.54 -11.63
N LYS A 100 -6.02 7.65 -10.94
CA LYS A 100 -5.67 8.84 -10.15
C LYS A 100 -5.35 10.09 -10.98
N ASN A 101 -4.99 9.95 -12.26
CA ASN A 101 -4.64 11.07 -13.15
C ASN A 101 -5.81 11.51 -14.05
N SER A 102 -6.99 10.91 -13.89
CA SER A 102 -8.20 11.22 -14.67
C SER A 102 -9.29 11.91 -13.85
N GLY A 103 -8.94 12.43 -12.68
CA GLY A 103 -9.83 13.18 -11.77
C GLY A 103 -9.17 14.48 -11.31
#